data_AF-N1ZMF6-F1
#
_entry.id   AF-N1ZMF6-F1
#
_cell.length_a   1.000
_cell.length_b   1.000
_cell.length_c   1.000
_cell.angle_alpha   90.00
_cell.angle_beta   90.00
_cell.angle_gamma   90.00
#
_symmetry.space_group_name_H-M   'P 1'
#
loop_
_entity.id
_entity.type
_entity.pdbx_description
1 polymer ?
#
loop_
_entity_poly.entity_id
_entity_poly.type
_entity_poly.pdbx_seq_one_letter_code
_entity_poly.pdbx_strand_id
1 'polypeptide(L)'
;MFGRKKQARIQKQLLNQIDEILRDPNIKDIERKSLKRVKTRLEKGEYLQRVLNDFLADVKSLALKFELTPSVGQFYLSIINDTYENSGWSGIRFM
;
A
#
# COMPACT_ATOMS: atom_id res chain seq x y z
N MET A 1 -10.16 -22.14 11.13
CA MET A 1 -10.71 -20.78 11.35
C MET A 1 -9.65 -19.72 11.75
N PHE A 2 -8.37 -19.88 11.40
CA PHE A 2 -7.29 -19.00 11.88
C PHE A 2 -6.90 -17.83 10.94
N GLY A 3 -7.34 -17.85 9.67
CA GLY A 3 -6.96 -16.82 8.68
C GLY A 3 -7.62 -15.45 8.88
N ARG A 4 -8.90 -15.41 9.28
CA ARG A 4 -9.70 -14.17 9.35
C ARG A 4 -9.18 -13.17 10.40
N LYS A 5 -8.75 -13.65 11.57
CA LYS A 5 -8.19 -12.80 12.64
C LYS A 5 -6.85 -12.17 12.25
N LYS A 6 -6.00 -12.92 11.52
CA LYS A 6 -4.72 -12.41 11.01
C LYS A 6 -4.94 -11.33 9.97
N GLN A 7 -5.87 -11.54 9.03
CA GLN A 7 -6.20 -10.56 7.99
C GLN A 7 -6.77 -9.25 8.57
N ALA A 8 -7.65 -9.33 9.57
CA ALA A 8 -8.21 -8.15 10.22
C ALA A 8 -7.13 -7.29 10.93
N ARG A 9 -6.11 -7.93 11.51
CA ARG A 9 -4.97 -7.22 12.13
C ARG A 9 -4.13 -6.51 11.07
N ILE A 10 -3.79 -7.19 9.97
CA ILE A 10 -3.02 -6.62 8.86
C ILE A 10 -3.76 -5.43 8.25
N GLN A 11 -5.06 -5.59 7.99
CA GLN A 11 -5.90 -4.51 7.47
C GLN A 11 -5.91 -3.29 8.39
N LYS A 12 -6.01 -3.48 9.71
CA LYS A 12 -5.96 -2.38 10.67
C LYS A 12 -4.59 -1.69 10.70
N GLN A 13 -3.50 -2.44 10.60
CA GLN A 13 -2.15 -1.88 10.50
C GLN A 13 -1.97 -1.06 9.22
N LEU A 14 -2.44 -1.56 8.08
CA LEU A 14 -2.41 -0.83 6.81
C LEU A 14 -3.24 0.46 6.87
N LEU A 15 -4.43 0.42 7.46
CA LEU A 15 -5.27 1.60 7.64
C LEU A 15 -4.57 2.67 8.49
N ASN A 16 -3.92 2.26 9.59
CA ASN A 16 -3.15 3.18 10.42
C ASN A 16 -1.98 3.81 9.66
N GLN A 17 -1.22 3.00 8.90
CA GLN A 17 -0.11 3.50 8.07
C GLN A 17 -0.61 4.50 7.01
N ILE A 18 -1.72 4.20 6.34
CA ILE A 18 -2.31 5.11 5.36
C ILE A 18 -2.73 6.43 6.03
N ASP A 19 -3.30 6.38 7.24
CA ASP A 19 -3.68 7.58 7.98
C ASP A 19 -2.47 8.41 8.41
N GLU A 20 -1.36 7.78 8.80
CA GLU A 20 -0.11 8.48 9.08
C GLU A 20 0.45 9.18 7.83
N ILE A 21 0.46 8.50 6.69
CA ILE A 21 0.92 9.09 5.43
C ILE A 21 0.00 10.24 5.00
N LEU A 22 -1.31 10.11 5.17
CA LEU A 22 -2.28 11.16 4.82
C LEU A 22 -2.15 12.42 5.69
N ARG A 23 -1.54 12.32 6.89
CA ARG A 23 -1.24 13.48 7.75
C ARG A 23 -0.04 14.29 7.26
N ASP A 24 0.83 13.71 6.44
CA ASP A 24 1.94 14.43 5.85
C ASP A 24 1.40 15.51 4.88
N PRO A 25 1.73 16.80 5.11
CA PRO A 25 1.26 17.89 4.24
C PRO A 25 1.96 17.90 2.89
N ASN A 26 3.12 17.24 2.75
CA ASN A 26 3.94 17.29 1.53
C ASN A 26 3.53 16.28 0.46
N ILE A 27 2.57 15.40 0.75
CA ILE A 27 2.10 14.41 -0.23
C ILE A 27 1.40 15.09 -1.41
N LYS A 28 1.66 14.57 -2.61
CA LYS A 28 1.04 15.10 -3.82
C LYS A 28 -0.45 14.79 -3.81
N ASP A 29 -1.27 15.65 -4.42
CA ASP A 29 -2.72 15.45 -4.47
C ASP A 29 -3.13 14.13 -5.15
N ILE A 30 -2.37 13.71 -6.17
CA ILE A 30 -2.58 12.44 -6.88
C ILE A 30 -2.39 11.26 -5.91
N GLU A 31 -1.33 11.27 -5.10
CA GLU A 31 -1.05 10.23 -4.11
C GLU A 31 -2.09 10.24 -3.00
N ARG A 32 -2.44 11.43 -2.51
CA ARG A 32 -3.48 11.64 -1.49
C ARG A 32 -4.82 11.07 -1.95
N LYS A 33 -5.20 11.30 -3.20
CA LYS A 33 -6.44 10.78 -3.79
C LYS A 33 -6.40 9.26 -3.89
N SER A 34 -5.26 8.69 -4.32
CA SER A 34 -5.07 7.24 -4.40
C SER A 34 -5.15 6.57 -3.02
N LEU A 35 -4.44 7.11 -2.01
CA LEU A 35 -4.46 6.61 -0.63
C LEU A 35 -5.84 6.69 0.01
N LYS A 36 -6.58 7.80 -0.19
CA LYS A 36 -7.98 7.91 0.28
C LYS A 36 -8.90 6.87 -0.36
N ARG A 37 -8.67 6.55 -1.63
CA ARG A 37 -9.42 5.51 -2.35
C ARG A 37 -9.12 4.14 -1.75
N VAL A 38 -7.85 3.81 -1.50
CA VAL A 38 -7.44 2.57 -0.83
C VAL A 38 -8.09 2.45 0.54
N LYS A 39 -7.99 3.49 1.38
CA LYS A 39 -8.61 3.53 2.71
C LYS A 39 -10.09 3.20 2.66
N THR A 40 -10.85 3.92 1.82
CA THR A 40 -12.30 3.72 1.66
C THR A 40 -12.64 2.29 1.25
N ARG A 41 -11.86 1.68 0.35
CA ARG A 41 -12.11 0.32 -0.14
C ARG A 41 -11.75 -0.75 0.90
N LEU A 42 -10.66 -0.54 1.64
CA LEU A 42 -10.31 -1.39 2.77
C LEU A 42 -11.38 -1.31 3.86
N GLU A 43 -11.89 -0.12 4.21
CA GLU A 43 -12.97 0.03 5.21
C GLU A 43 -14.28 -0.65 4.79
N LYS A 44 -14.59 -0.68 3.49
CA LYS A 44 -15.73 -1.43 2.92
C LYS A 44 -15.56 -2.95 2.97
N GLY A 45 -14.40 -3.46 3.39
CA GLY A 45 -14.10 -4.88 3.45
C GLY A 45 -13.81 -5.48 2.08
N GLU A 46 -13.40 -4.68 1.10
CA GLU A 46 -12.93 -5.22 -0.19
C GLU A 46 -11.66 -6.08 0.00
N TYR A 47 -11.45 -6.99 -0.95
CA TYR A 47 -10.33 -7.93 -0.91
C TYR A 47 -8.98 -7.19 -0.94
N LEU A 48 -8.23 -7.28 0.16
CA LEU A 48 -7.02 -6.51 0.43
C LEU A 48 -6.02 -6.53 -0.72
N GLN A 49 -5.69 -7.70 -1.27
CA GLN A 49 -4.73 -7.80 -2.37
C GLN A 49 -5.21 -7.07 -3.64
N ARG A 50 -6.51 -7.10 -3.94
CA ARG A 50 -7.06 -6.37 -5.08
C ARG A 50 -6.92 -4.87 -4.87
N VAL A 51 -7.26 -4.38 -3.69
CA VAL A 51 -7.15 -2.95 -3.37
C VAL A 51 -5.69 -2.48 -3.45
N LEU A 52 -4.75 -3.27 -2.93
CA LEU A 52 -3.32 -2.94 -3.01
C LEU A 52 -2.78 -3.01 -4.44
N ASN A 53 -3.17 -4.00 -5.24
CA ASN A 53 -2.76 -4.08 -6.65
C ASN A 53 -3.29 -2.89 -7.47
N ASP A 54 -4.54 -2.48 -7.22
CA ASP A 54 -5.12 -1.29 -7.86
C ASP A 54 -4.32 -0.02 -7.47
N PHE A 55 -3.90 0.09 -6.20
CA PHE A 55 -3.03 1.18 -5.74
C PHE A 55 -1.68 1.16 -6.46
N LEU A 56 -1.01 -0.01 -6.50
CA LEU A 56 0.28 -0.16 -7.16
C LEU A 56 0.19 0.26 -8.63
N ALA A 57 -0.89 -0.10 -9.32
CA ALA A 57 -1.14 0.29 -10.71
C ALA A 57 -1.33 1.81 -10.84
N ASP A 58 -2.13 2.43 -9.97
CA ASP A 58 -2.41 3.87 -9.97
C ASP A 58 -1.12 4.70 -9.78
N VAL A 59 -0.20 4.25 -8.92
CA VAL A 59 1.04 4.99 -8.60
C VAL A 59 2.29 4.50 -9.35
N LYS A 60 2.17 3.42 -10.16
CA LYS A 60 3.30 2.80 -10.89
C LYS A 60 4.05 3.78 -11.77
N SER A 61 3.32 4.62 -12.50
CA SER A 61 3.92 5.61 -13.41
C SER A 61 4.78 6.63 -12.66
N LEU A 62 4.37 7.04 -11.47
CA LEU A 62 5.11 7.94 -10.58
C LEU A 62 6.31 7.22 -9.94
N ALA A 63 6.13 5.96 -9.55
CA ALA A 63 7.20 5.12 -9.00
C ALA A 63 8.35 4.96 -10.00
N LEU A 64 8.04 4.64 -11.25
CA LEU A 64 9.02 4.48 -12.33
C LEU A 64 9.78 5.78 -12.65
N LYS A 65 9.17 6.93 -12.39
CA LYS A 65 9.79 8.25 -12.59
C LYS A 65 10.51 8.76 -11.35
N PHE A 66 10.55 8.01 -10.24
CA PHE A 66 11.06 8.45 -8.95
C PHE A 66 10.38 9.74 -8.44
N GLU A 67 9.11 9.92 -8.80
CA GLU A 67 8.31 11.11 -8.45
C GLU A 67 7.42 10.87 -7.24
N LEU A 68 7.49 9.71 -6.59
CA LEU A 68 6.76 9.45 -5.37
C LEU A 68 7.34 10.25 -4.19
N THR A 69 6.47 10.74 -3.32
CA THR A 69 6.92 11.28 -2.05
C THR A 69 7.55 10.18 -1.18
N PRO A 70 8.54 10.49 -0.33
CA PRO A 70 9.27 9.49 0.43
C PRO A 70 8.35 8.55 1.23
N SER A 71 7.34 9.12 1.90
CA SER A 71 6.34 8.38 2.68
C SER A 71 5.53 7.39 1.81
N VAL A 72 5.13 7.80 0.61
CA VAL A 72 4.36 6.97 -0.32
C VAL A 72 5.24 5.94 -1.01
N GLY A 73 6.50 6.29 -1.32
CA GLY A 73 7.49 5.38 -1.87
C GLY A 73 7.84 4.24 -0.92
N GLN A 74 8.03 4.54 0.38
CA GLN A 74 8.24 3.52 1.41
C GLN A 74 7.04 2.56 1.51
N PHE A 75 5.82 3.10 1.47
CA PHE A 75 4.60 2.30 1.48
C PHE A 75 4.43 1.44 0.22
N TYR A 76 4.74 1.99 -0.96
CA TYR A 76 4.74 1.27 -2.23
C TYR A 76 5.71 0.07 -2.17
N LEU A 77 6.94 0.31 -1.70
CA LEU A 77 7.95 -0.73 -1.54
C LEU A 77 7.54 -1.78 -0.50
N SER A 78 6.94 -1.39 0.62
CA SER A 78 6.49 -2.36 1.63
C SER A 78 5.41 -3.29 1.08
N ILE A 79 4.46 -2.78 0.28
CA ILE A 79 3.43 -3.62 -0.37
C ILE A 79 4.09 -4.60 -1.33
N ILE A 80 5.01 -4.12 -2.16
CA ILE A 80 5.74 -4.95 -3.11
C ILE A 80 6.50 -6.04 -2.37
N ASN A 81 7.30 -5.68 -1.37
CA ASN A 81 8.10 -6.61 -0.59
C ASN A 81 7.23 -7.64 0.15
N ASP A 82 6.11 -7.25 0.76
CA ASP A 82 5.17 -8.18 1.41
C ASP A 82 4.53 -9.15 0.40
N THR A 83 4.27 -8.68 -0.83
CA THR A 83 3.75 -9.50 -1.93
C THR A 83 4.81 -10.50 -2.40
N TYR A 84 6.09 -10.10 -2.41
CA TYR A 84 7.23 -10.94 -2.77
C TYR A 84 7.75 -11.83 -1.62
N GLU A 85 7.46 -11.53 -0.36
CA GLU A 85 7.77 -12.42 0.78
C GLU A 85 6.73 -13.55 0.92
N ASN A 86 5.47 -13.31 0.55
CA ASN A 86 4.43 -14.34 0.58
C ASN A 86 4.28 -15.13 -0.73
N SER A 87 4.83 -14.62 -1.84
CA SER A 87 5.06 -15.41 -3.04
C SER A 87 6.48 -15.97 -2.95
N GLY A 88 6.74 -17.23 -3.30
CA GLY A 88 8.08 -17.85 -3.15
C GLY A 88 9.19 -17.27 -4.04
N TRP A 89 9.13 -15.98 -4.39
CA TRP A 89 10.03 -15.23 -5.25
C TRP A 89 10.88 -14.28 -4.39
N SER A 90 11.67 -14.84 -3.49
CA SER A 90 12.71 -14.14 -2.71
C SER A 90 13.92 -13.78 -3.59
N GLY A 91 13.69 -13.01 -4.67
CA GLY A 91 14.66 -12.87 -5.76
C GLY A 91 15.46 -11.58 -5.81
N ILE A 92 14.86 -10.41 -5.52
CA ILE A 92 15.57 -9.14 -5.76
C ILE A 92 15.19 -8.12 -4.69
N ARG A 93 15.99 -8.07 -3.61
CA ARG A 93 16.11 -6.87 -2.78
C ARG A 93 17.03 -5.91 -3.52
N PHE A 94 16.50 -4.79 -4.00
CA PHE A 94 17.35 -3.65 -4.36
C PHE A 94 17.74 -2.96 -3.05
N MET A 95 18.97 -3.26 -2.62
CA MET A 95 19.72 -2.49 -1.61
C MET A 95 20.13 -1.14 -2.18
#